data_AF-A0A970HRP2-F1
#
_entry.id   AF-A0A970HRP2-F1
#
_cell.length_a   1.000
_cell.length_b   1.000
_cell.length_c   1.000
_cell.angle_alpha   90.00
_cell.angle_beta   90.00
_cell.angle_gamma   90.00
#
_symmetry.space_group_name_H-M   'P 1'
#
loop_
_entity.id
_entity.type
_entity.pdbx_description
1 polymer ?
#
loop_
_entity_poly.entity_id
_entity_poly.type
_entity_poly.pdbx_seq_one_letter_code
_entity_poly.pdbx_strand_id
1 'polypeptide(L)'
;QGMRVREALASWTRALPGIQIIRNAVWVAIWAEGCDKGSVLAEISRRHGVPLNRIMAVGDSDNDLPMLAPGVCGFPVAPANAEVSVKDFVAGAGGWVSTEPDIDGVLDGVQRFFSQLGA
;
A
#
# COMPACT_ATOMS: atom_id res chain seq x y z
N GLN A 1 5.30 17.29 -29.95
CA GLN A 1 5.89 16.23 -29.10
C GLN A 1 5.13 16.23 -27.79
N GLY A 2 4.21 15.27 -27.59
CA GLY A 2 3.45 15.21 -26.34
C GLY A 2 4.35 14.65 -25.25
N MET A 3 4.62 15.44 -24.21
CA MET A 3 5.28 14.95 -23.00
C MET A 3 4.43 13.82 -22.43
N ARG A 4 5.02 12.64 -22.14
CA ARG A 4 4.25 11.57 -21.51
C ARG A 4 3.78 12.06 -20.15
N VAL A 5 2.54 11.78 -19.75
CA VAL A 5 1.98 12.23 -18.46
C VAL A 5 2.94 11.99 -17.29
N ARG A 6 3.67 10.86 -17.29
CA ARG A 6 4.71 10.55 -16.28
C ARG A 6 5.86 11.57 -16.23
N GLU A 7 6.35 12.03 -17.37
CA GLU A 7 7.44 13.01 -17.46
C GLU A 7 6.98 14.38 -16.98
N ALA A 8 5.73 14.77 -17.32
CA ALA A 8 5.11 16.01 -16.83
C ALA A 8 4.95 15.98 -15.30
N LEU A 9 4.44 14.88 -14.76
CA LEU A 9 4.28 14.69 -13.32
C LEU A 9 5.62 14.76 -12.57
N ALA A 10 6.66 14.09 -13.07
CA ALA A 10 7.99 14.15 -12.46
C ALA A 10 8.64 15.55 -12.49
N SER A 11 8.18 16.44 -13.38
CA SER A 11 8.61 17.84 -13.37
C SER A 11 7.89 18.66 -12.31
N TRP A 12 6.63 18.35 -12.00
CA TRP A 12 5.81 19.09 -11.03
C TRP A 12 6.25 18.84 -9.59
N THR A 13 6.60 17.60 -9.23
CA THR A 13 7.16 17.29 -7.90
C THR A 13 8.47 18.02 -7.62
N ARG A 14 9.26 18.32 -8.65
CA ARG A 14 10.49 19.12 -8.50
C ARG A 14 10.21 20.62 -8.38
N ALA A 15 9.12 21.10 -8.95
CA ALA A 15 8.78 22.52 -9.00
C ALA A 15 7.96 22.99 -7.78
N LEU A 16 7.27 22.08 -7.09
CA LEU A 16 6.39 22.38 -5.96
C LEU A 16 6.82 21.56 -4.73
N PRO A 17 7.66 22.11 -3.84
CA PRO A 17 8.04 21.42 -2.61
C PRO A 17 6.82 21.25 -1.69
N GLY A 18 6.73 20.11 -0.99
CA GLY A 18 5.64 19.81 -0.05
C GLY A 18 4.40 19.15 -0.67
N ILE A 19 4.46 18.76 -1.95
CA ILE A 19 3.44 17.90 -2.58
C ILE A 19 4.04 16.57 -3.02
N GLN A 20 3.19 15.54 -3.07
CA GLN A 20 3.51 14.24 -3.64
C GLN A 20 2.49 13.86 -4.70
N ILE A 21 2.94 13.13 -5.71
CA ILE A 21 2.11 12.60 -6.78
C ILE A 21 1.88 11.13 -6.52
N ILE A 22 0.61 10.77 -6.38
CA ILE A 22 0.18 9.40 -6.10
C ILE A 22 -0.56 8.86 -7.30
N ARG A 23 -0.22 7.64 -7.70
CA ARG A 23 -0.96 6.90 -8.71
C ARG A 23 -1.95 5.97 -8.02
N ASN A 24 -3.16 5.92 -8.56
CA ASN A 24 -4.17 4.94 -8.18
C ASN A 24 -4.81 4.41 -9.46
N ALA A 25 -4.35 3.26 -9.93
CA ALA A 25 -4.71 2.68 -11.21
C ALA A 25 -4.58 3.70 -12.37
N VAL A 26 -5.71 4.13 -12.91
CA VAL A 26 -5.79 5.09 -14.03
C VAL A 26 -5.75 6.57 -13.59
N TRP A 27 -5.83 6.83 -12.28
CA TRP A 27 -5.89 8.17 -11.71
C TRP A 27 -4.52 8.64 -11.22
N VAL A 28 -4.36 9.96 -11.22
CA VAL A 28 -3.24 10.65 -10.60
C VAL A 28 -3.79 11.68 -9.64
N ALA A 29 -3.32 11.64 -8.40
CA ALA A 29 -3.68 12.59 -7.36
C ALA A 29 -2.44 13.36 -6.88
N ILE A 30 -2.65 14.60 -6.44
CA ILE A 30 -1.63 15.44 -5.81
C ILE A 30 -2.05 15.64 -4.36
N TRP A 31 -1.25 15.12 -3.43
CA TRP A 31 -1.48 15.24 -2.00
C TRP A 31 -0.36 16.05 -1.36
N ALA A 32 -0.59 16.54 -0.14
CA ALA A 32 0.50 17.07 0.67
C ALA A 32 1.51 15.95 0.96
N GLU A 33 2.79 16.31 0.98
CA GLU A 33 3.86 15.37 1.33
C GLU A 33 3.64 14.81 2.74
N GLY A 34 3.83 13.50 2.90
CA GLY A 34 3.59 12.80 4.17
C GLY A 34 2.12 12.52 4.49
N CYS A 35 1.16 13.01 3.71
CA CYS A 35 -0.22 12.54 3.76
C CYS A 35 -0.36 11.34 2.83
N ASP A 36 -0.32 10.11 3.32
CA ASP A 36 -0.55 8.89 2.55
C ASP A 36 -1.22 7.81 3.42
N LYS A 37 -1.59 6.67 2.82
CA LYS A 37 -2.26 5.59 3.58
C LYS A 37 -1.37 5.02 4.69
N GLY A 38 -0.04 5.03 4.52
CA GLY A 38 0.91 4.54 5.49
C GLY A 38 1.03 5.46 6.70
N SER A 39 1.12 6.77 6.48
CA SER A 39 1.14 7.75 7.57
C SER A 39 -0.15 7.76 8.37
N VAL A 40 -1.30 7.57 7.70
CA VAL A 40 -2.60 7.39 8.37
C VAL A 40 -2.62 6.11 9.21
N LEU A 41 -2.18 4.97 8.66
CA LEU A 41 -2.16 3.70 9.40
C LEU A 41 -1.21 3.75 10.60
N ALA A 42 -0.03 4.35 10.45
CA ALA A 42 0.93 4.54 11.53
C ALA A 42 0.35 5.40 12.67
N GLU A 43 -0.37 6.47 12.35
CA GLU A 43 -1.01 7.32 13.36
C GLU A 43 -2.18 6.60 14.06
N ILE A 44 -2.97 5.81 13.34
CA ILE A 44 -4.02 4.97 13.93
C ILE A 44 -3.40 3.93 14.89
N SER A 45 -2.36 3.22 14.44
CA SER A 45 -1.60 2.28 15.27
C SER A 45 -1.11 2.92 16.57
N ARG A 46 -0.48 4.10 16.48
CA ARG A 46 0.03 4.86 17.62
C ARG A 46 -1.08 5.26 18.58
N ARG A 47 -2.20 5.78 18.09
CA ARG A 47 -3.34 6.23 18.92
C ARG A 47 -3.99 5.09 19.70
N HIS A 48 -4.05 3.90 19.10
CA HIS A 48 -4.72 2.75 19.70
C HIS A 48 -3.76 1.78 20.39
N GLY A 49 -2.45 2.05 20.39
CA GLY A 49 -1.44 1.18 21.00
C GLY A 49 -1.37 -0.21 20.35
N VAL A 50 -1.73 -0.31 19.06
CA VAL A 50 -1.71 -1.59 18.33
C VAL A 50 -0.32 -1.79 17.73
N PRO A 51 0.45 -2.79 18.18
CA PRO A 51 1.78 -3.04 17.61
C PRO A 51 1.68 -3.53 16.17
N LEU A 52 2.69 -3.21 15.35
CA LEU A 52 2.69 -3.50 13.92
C LEU A 52 2.49 -4.98 13.59
N ASN A 53 3.02 -5.89 14.42
CA ASN A 53 2.82 -7.34 14.26
C ASN A 53 1.37 -7.82 14.46
N ARG A 54 0.48 -6.93 14.92
CA ARG A 54 -0.98 -7.15 15.00
C ARG A 54 -1.74 -6.34 13.96
N ILE A 55 -1.06 -5.85 12.94
CA ILE A 55 -1.65 -5.09 11.83
C ILE A 55 -1.44 -5.88 10.54
N MET A 56 -2.56 -6.26 9.93
CA MET A 56 -2.62 -6.67 8.54
C MET A 56 -3.06 -5.49 7.70
N ALA A 57 -2.36 -5.24 6.59
CA ALA A 57 -2.75 -4.25 5.59
C ALA A 57 -2.95 -4.95 4.25
N VAL A 58 -3.97 -4.54 3.50
CA VAL A 58 -4.33 -5.15 2.21
C VAL A 58 -4.41 -4.06 1.15
N GLY A 59 -3.76 -4.26 0.00
CA GLY A 59 -3.74 -3.27 -1.06
C GLY A 59 -3.61 -3.88 -2.45
N ASP A 60 -4.05 -3.13 -3.46
CA ASP A 60 -4.15 -3.56 -4.84
C ASP A 60 -3.53 -2.57 -5.84
N SER A 61 -3.31 -1.31 -5.47
CA SER A 61 -2.70 -0.29 -6.34
C SER A 61 -1.53 0.48 -5.69
N ASP A 62 -0.78 1.24 -6.49
CA ASP A 62 0.44 1.96 -6.09
C ASP A 62 0.23 2.87 -4.85
N ASN A 63 -0.97 3.41 -4.65
CA ASN A 63 -1.30 4.24 -3.48
C ASN A 63 -1.35 3.47 -2.15
N ASP A 64 -1.34 2.14 -2.20
CA ASP A 64 -1.33 1.27 -1.03
C ASP A 64 0.08 0.92 -0.55
N LEU A 65 1.09 1.07 -1.40
CA LEU A 65 2.49 0.74 -1.08
C LEU A 65 2.96 1.33 0.26
N PRO A 66 2.63 2.60 0.62
CA PRO A 66 3.04 3.15 1.91
C PRO A 66 2.49 2.38 3.13
N MET A 67 1.24 1.89 3.08
CA MET A 67 0.67 1.12 4.21
C MET A 67 1.13 -0.35 4.24
N LEU A 68 1.56 -0.87 3.09
CA LEU A 68 2.11 -2.22 2.96
C LEU A 68 3.60 -2.28 3.34
N ALA A 69 4.24 -1.14 3.58
CA ALA A 69 5.67 -1.05 3.77
C ALA A 69 6.15 -1.77 5.04
N PRO A 70 7.35 -2.38 5.01
CA PRO A 70 8.02 -2.87 6.22
C PRO A 70 8.12 -1.73 7.24
N GLY A 71 7.61 -1.97 8.45
CA GLY A 71 7.58 -0.96 9.52
C GLY A 71 6.26 -0.17 9.64
N VAL A 72 5.28 -0.40 8.76
CA VAL A 72 3.93 0.18 8.86
C VAL A 72 2.87 -0.88 9.17
N CYS A 73 3.03 -2.09 8.64
CA CYS A 73 2.25 -3.27 9.03
C CYS A 73 3.17 -4.48 9.24
N GLY A 74 2.65 -5.49 9.94
CA GLY A 74 3.36 -6.74 10.17
C GLY A 74 2.97 -7.84 9.18
N PHE A 75 1.81 -7.70 8.52
CA PHE A 75 1.30 -8.67 7.57
C PHE A 75 0.71 -7.98 6.33
N PRO A 76 1.54 -7.62 5.34
CA PRO A 76 1.05 -7.05 4.09
C PRO A 76 0.43 -8.14 3.20
N VAL A 77 -0.67 -7.80 2.53
CA VAL A 77 -1.43 -8.71 1.65
C VAL A 77 -1.78 -8.03 0.33
N ALA A 78 -1.70 -8.77 -0.77
CA ALA A 78 -2.20 -8.37 -2.08
C ALA A 78 -3.13 -9.45 -2.68
N PRO A 79 -4.35 -9.10 -3.12
CA PRO A 79 -5.21 -9.98 -3.92
C PRO A 79 -4.62 -10.26 -5.31
N ALA A 80 -5.13 -11.29 -6.01
CA ALA A 80 -4.58 -11.70 -7.31
C ALA A 80 -4.68 -10.62 -8.40
N ASN A 81 -5.74 -9.82 -8.36
CA ASN A 81 -5.99 -8.71 -9.28
C ASN A 81 -5.24 -7.42 -8.92
N ALA A 82 -4.41 -7.42 -7.87
CA ALA A 82 -3.52 -6.32 -7.57
C ALA A 82 -2.52 -6.06 -8.70
N GLU A 83 -2.09 -4.80 -8.82
CA GLU A 83 -1.03 -4.38 -9.74
C GLU A 83 0.25 -5.19 -9.48
N VAL A 84 1.02 -5.43 -10.55
CA VAL A 84 2.28 -6.20 -10.46
C VAL A 84 3.25 -5.55 -9.48
N SER A 85 3.35 -4.22 -9.47
CA SER A 85 4.17 -3.46 -8.51
C SER A 85 3.81 -3.76 -7.06
N VAL A 86 2.52 -3.87 -6.76
CA VAL A 86 2.02 -4.16 -5.41
C VAL A 86 2.30 -5.61 -5.03
N LYS A 87 2.07 -6.57 -5.93
CA LYS A 87 2.37 -7.98 -5.68
C LYS A 87 3.86 -8.20 -5.43
N ASP A 88 4.72 -7.60 -6.25
CA ASP A 88 6.18 -7.69 -6.10
C ASP A 88 6.62 -7.06 -4.77
N PHE A 89 6.04 -5.92 -4.40
CA PHE A 89 6.33 -5.24 -3.13
C PHE A 89 5.91 -6.07 -1.92
N VAL A 90 4.69 -6.62 -1.93
CA VAL A 90 4.19 -7.50 -0.85
C VAL A 90 5.05 -8.75 -0.72
N ALA A 91 5.38 -9.41 -1.85
CA ALA A 91 6.25 -10.57 -1.85
C ALA A 91 7.66 -10.23 -1.31
N GLY A 92 8.25 -9.12 -1.74
CA GLY A 92 9.55 -8.64 -1.27
C GLY A 92 9.57 -8.27 0.21
N ALA A 93 8.43 -7.84 0.77
CA ALA A 93 8.25 -7.59 2.20
C ALA A 93 8.00 -8.87 3.03
N GLY A 94 7.96 -10.05 2.39
CA GLY A 94 7.63 -11.32 3.05
C GLY A 94 6.14 -11.46 3.40
N GLY A 95 5.27 -10.68 2.74
CA GLY A 95 3.83 -10.74 2.89
C GLY A 95 3.16 -11.86 2.08
N TRP A 96 1.84 -11.78 2.00
CA TRP A 96 1.01 -12.78 1.31
C TRP A 96 0.42 -12.23 0.01
N VAL A 97 0.75 -12.87 -1.11
CA VAL A 97 0.08 -12.61 -2.40
C VAL A 97 -0.91 -13.74 -2.65
N SER A 98 -2.21 -13.42 -2.62
CA SER A 98 -3.27 -14.39 -2.84
C SER A 98 -3.37 -14.80 -4.31
N THR A 99 -3.81 -16.03 -4.55
CA THR A 99 -4.24 -16.50 -5.87
C THR A 99 -5.68 -16.12 -6.19
N GLU A 100 -6.45 -15.67 -5.20
CA GLU A 100 -7.84 -15.26 -5.36
C GLU A 100 -7.96 -13.73 -5.56
N PRO A 101 -8.89 -13.27 -6.42
CA PRO A 101 -9.11 -11.85 -6.66
C PRO A 101 -9.99 -11.23 -5.59
N ASP A 102 -10.01 -9.89 -5.56
CA ASP A 102 -10.99 -9.07 -4.83
C ASP A 102 -11.15 -9.51 -3.37
N ILE A 103 -12.39 -9.65 -2.91
CA ILE A 103 -12.71 -9.99 -1.53
C ILE A 103 -12.23 -11.40 -1.15
N ASP A 104 -12.20 -12.35 -2.09
CA ASP A 104 -11.73 -13.71 -1.81
C ASP A 104 -10.23 -13.70 -1.50
N GLY A 105 -9.45 -12.86 -2.18
CA GLY A 105 -8.05 -12.62 -1.87
C GLY A 105 -7.83 -11.96 -0.50
N VAL A 106 -8.74 -11.05 -0.10
CA VAL A 106 -8.74 -10.49 1.26
C VAL A 106 -8.99 -11.58 2.30
N LEU A 107 -9.99 -12.44 2.07
CA LEU A 107 -10.36 -13.51 2.99
C LEU A 107 -9.24 -14.54 3.18
N ASP A 108 -8.55 -14.94 2.11
CA ASP A 108 -7.36 -15.79 2.19
C ASP A 108 -6.26 -15.15 3.05
N GLY A 109 -6.02 -13.84 2.87
CA GLY A 109 -5.11 -13.07 3.72
C GLY A 109 -5.51 -13.07 5.21
N VAL A 110 -6.79 -12.83 5.50
CA VAL A 110 -7.35 -12.86 6.87
C VAL A 110 -7.11 -14.22 7.53
N GLN A 111 -7.42 -15.32 6.84
CA GLN A 111 -7.25 -16.68 7.36
C GLN A 111 -5.80 -16.96 7.76
N ARG A 112 -4.84 -16.51 6.93
CA ARG A 112 -3.41 -16.68 7.20
C ARG A 112 -2.92 -15.82 8.33
N PHE A 113 -3.39 -14.58 8.40
CA PHE A 113 -3.03 -13.66 9.48
C PHE A 113 -3.44 -14.21 10.85
N PHE A 114 -4.67 -14.70 10.99
CA PHE A 114 -5.12 -15.32 12.25
C PHE A 114 -4.35 -16.59 12.59
N SER A 115 -4.04 -17.41 11.59
CA SER A 115 -3.20 -18.60 11.77
C SER A 115 -1.80 -18.26 12.32
N GLN A 116 -1.21 -17.12 11.93
CA GLN A 116 0.09 -16.66 12.44
C GLN A 116 0.02 -16.09 13.85
N LEU A 117 -1.13 -15.53 14.25
CA LEU A 117 -1.36 -15.02 15.60
C LEU A 117 -1.64 -16.12 16.63
N GLY A 118 -1.78 -17.38 16.19
CA GLY A 118 -2.14 -18.50 17.05
C GLY A 118 -3.59 -18.44 17.55
N ALA A 119 -4.47 -17.81 16.76
CA ALA A 119 -5.90 -17.66 17.01
C ALA A 119 -6.73 -18.62 16.16
#